data_AF-A0A7J8X7K1-F1
#
_entry.id   AF-A0A7J8X7K1-F1
#
_cell.length_a   1.000
_cell.length_b   1.000
_cell.length_c   1.000
_cell.angle_alpha   90.00
_cell.angle_beta   90.00
_cell.angle_gamma   90.00
#
_symmetry.space_group_name_H-M   'P 1'
#
loop_
_entity.id
_entity.type
_entity.pdbx_description
1 polymer ?
#
loop_
_entity_poly.entity_id
_entity_poly.type
_entity_poly.pdbx_seq_one_letter_code
_entity_poly.pdbx_strand_id
1 'polypeptide(L)' 'MKDNSLGDGGDLKVYLERLASADNVQNFVEQNPLGQIAITERSQDWGFYSQVIDTCLQSELQNDVGLPT' A
#
# COMPACT_ATOMS: atom_id res chain seq x y z
N MET A 1 15.93 -9.94 -11.80
CA MET A 1 14.51 -10.23 -12.10
C MET A 1 14.11 -9.38 -13.29
N LYS A 2 13.32 -9.92 -14.22
CA LYS A 2 12.83 -9.16 -15.38
C LYS A 2 11.50 -8.54 -14.96
N ASP A 3 11.43 -7.22 -14.88
CA ASP A 3 10.17 -6.50 -14.61
C ASP A 3 9.26 -6.64 -15.84
N ASN A 4 8.30 -7.55 -15.74
CA ASN A 4 7.33 -7.85 -16.79
C ASN A 4 5.90 -7.81 -16.27
N SER A 5 5.66 -7.21 -15.10
CA SER A 5 4.32 -7.17 -14.47
C SER A 5 3.28 -6.44 -15.32
N LEU A 6 3.72 -5.48 -16.14
CA LEU A 6 2.88 -4.77 -17.12
C LEU A 6 2.90 -5.39 -18.53
N GLY A 7 3.73 -6.42 -18.76
CA GLY A 7 3.80 -7.09 -20.05
C GLY A 7 2.59 -7.98 -20.33
N ASP A 8 2.53 -8.57 -21.53
CA ASP A 8 1.49 -9.54 -21.87
C ASP A 8 1.52 -10.75 -20.92
N GLY A 9 0.39 -11.03 -20.29
CA GLY A 9 0.27 -12.04 -19.24
C GLY A 9 0.92 -11.66 -17.90
N GLY A 10 1.39 -10.42 -17.76
CA GLY A 10 1.91 -9.88 -16.50
C GLY A 10 0.83 -9.80 -15.42
N ASP A 11 1.22 -10.08 -14.18
CA ASP A 11 0.33 -10.16 -13.03
C ASP A 11 -0.45 -8.87 -12.78
N LEU A 12 0.24 -7.72 -12.84
CA LEU A 12 -0.40 -6.41 -12.69
C LEU A 12 -1.34 -6.10 -13.86
N LYS A 13 -0.94 -6.38 -15.11
CA LYS A 13 -1.80 -6.16 -16.29
C LYS A 13 -3.11 -6.97 -16.18
N VAL A 14 -2.99 -8.27 -15.90
CA VAL A 14 -4.14 -9.18 -15.78
C VAL A 14 -5.06 -8.76 -14.62
N TYR A 15 -4.48 -8.33 -13.50
CA TYR A 15 -5.26 -7.80 -12.38
C TYR A 15 -6.09 -6.58 -12.79
N LEU A 16 -5.47 -5.61 -13.49
CA LEU A 16 -6.13 -4.39 -13.94
C LEU A 16 -7.23 -4.65 -14.99
N GLU A 17 -7.03 -5.61 -15.89
CA GLU A 17 -8.05 -6.04 -16.86
C GLU A 17 -9.29 -6.60 -16.15
N ARG A 18 -9.09 -7.43 -15.12
CA ARG A 18 -10.17 -7.97 -14.29
C ARG A 18 -10.85 -6.89 -13.46
N LEU A 19 -10.07 -5.96 -12.87
CA LEU A 19 -10.57 -4.82 -12.10
C LEU A 19 -11.45 -3.91 -12.96
N ALA A 20 -11.03 -3.61 -14.18
CA ALA A 20 -11.78 -2.79 -15.13
C ALA A 20 -13.09 -3.44 -15.58
N SER A 21 -13.19 -4.77 -15.49
CA SER A 21 -14.38 -5.55 -15.84
C SER A 21 -15.31 -5.80 -14.64
N ALA A 22 -14.94 -5.37 -13.43
CA ALA A 22 -15.70 -5.64 -12.22
C ALA A 22 -16.85 -4.64 -12.04
N ASP A 23 -18.05 -5.14 -11.73
CA ASP A 23 -19.23 -4.30 -11.44
C ASP A 23 -19.04 -3.44 -10.18
N ASN A 24 -18.32 -3.98 -9.18
CA ASN A 24 -17.97 -3.27 -7.95
C ASN A 24 -16.47 -3.41 -7.70
N VAL A 25 -15.77 -2.32 -7.97
CA VAL A 25 -14.31 -2.20 -7.79
C VAL A 25 -13.89 -2.46 -6.34
N GLN A 26 -14.63 -1.95 -5.35
CA GLN A 26 -14.28 -2.11 -3.93
C GLN A 26 -14.32 -3.59 -3.51
N ASN A 27 -15.45 -4.26 -3.78
CA ASN A 27 -15.59 -5.69 -3.49
C ASN A 27 -14.55 -6.54 -4.24
N PHE A 28 -14.24 -6.18 -5.49
CA PHE A 28 -13.22 -6.90 -6.25
C PHE A 28 -11.84 -6.78 -5.58
N VAL A 29 -11.43 -5.58 -5.18
CA VAL A 29 -10.13 -5.35 -4.52
C VAL A 29 -10.06 -6.08 -3.18
N GLU A 30 -11.13 -6.10 -2.40
CA GLU A 30 -11.20 -6.83 -1.12
C GLU A 30 -11.02 -8.34 -1.31
N GLN A 31 -11.64 -8.91 -2.35
CA GLN A 31 -11.59 -10.35 -2.63
C GLN A 31 -10.34 -10.78 -3.39
N ASN A 32 -9.67 -9.84 -4.06
CA ASN A 32 -8.49 -10.08 -4.87
C ASN A 32 -7.38 -9.12 -4.41
N PRO A 33 -6.81 -9.29 -3.21
CA PRO A 33 -5.71 -8.44 -2.78
C PRO A 33 -4.51 -8.62 -3.71
N LEU A 34 -4.02 -7.51 -4.26
CA LEU A 34 -2.79 -7.45 -5.04
C LEU A 34 -1.69 -6.76 -4.23
N GLY A 35 -0.50 -7.34 -4.22
CA GLY A 35 0.65 -6.80 -3.51
C GLY A 35 0.86 -7.44 -2.14
N GLN A 36 1.61 -6.73 -1.29
CA GLN A 36 1.91 -7.21 0.06
C GLN A 36 0.75 -6.88 1.00
N ILE A 37 0.48 -7.79 1.94
CA ILE A 37 -0.49 -7.55 3.01
C ILE A 37 -0.06 -6.35 3.85
N ALA A 38 -1.03 -5.73 4.53
CA ALA A 38 -0.74 -4.66 5.47
C ALA A 38 0.32 -5.12 6.48
N ILE A 39 1.31 -4.25 6.73
CA ILE A 39 2.26 -4.45 7.81
C ILE A 39 1.48 -4.33 9.11
N THR A 40 1.70 -5.27 10.03
CA THR A 40 1.03 -5.33 11.33
C THR A 40 2.04 -5.50 12.45
N GLU A 41 1.61 -5.31 13.70
CA GLU A 41 2.41 -5.62 14.89
C GLU A 41 2.96 -7.06 14.94
N ARG A 42 2.36 -7.97 14.17
CA ARG A 42 2.78 -9.38 14.06
C ARG A 42 3.84 -9.60 12.98
N SER A 43 4.14 -8.61 12.15
CA SER A 43 5.18 -8.71 11.12
C SER A 43 6.54 -8.89 11.78
N GLN A 44 7.39 -9.75 11.20
CA GLN A 44 8.72 -10.05 11.73
C GLN A 44 9.56 -8.77 11.94
N ASP A 45 9.44 -7.82 11.01
CA ASP A 45 10.20 -6.57 11.02
C ASP A 45 9.40 -5.41 11.65
N TRP A 46 8.38 -5.71 12.47
CA TRP A 46 7.55 -4.66 13.09
C TRP A 46 8.38 -3.63 13.87
N GLY A 47 9.43 -4.05 14.55
CA GLY A 47 10.31 -3.14 15.28
C GLY A 47 10.95 -2.07 14.40
N PHE A 48 11.23 -2.37 13.13
CA PHE A 48 11.69 -1.38 12.14
C PHE A 48 10.54 -0.48 11.70
N TYR A 49 9.41 -1.05 11.31
CA TYR A 49 8.27 -0.28 10.80
C TYR A 49 7.66 0.65 11.85
N SER A 50 7.57 0.23 13.12
CA SER A 50 7.11 1.07 14.23
C SER A 50 7.97 2.34 14.39
N GLN A 51 9.30 2.22 14.28
CA GLN A 51 10.19 3.39 14.36
C GLN A 51 9.96 4.38 13.22
N VAL A 52 9.71 3.88 12.00
CA VAL A 52 9.39 4.73 10.85
C VAL A 52 8.06 5.45 11.08
N ILE A 53 7.03 4.73 11.54
CA ILE A 53 5.71 5.32 11.86
C ILE A 53 5.85 6.42 12.91
N ASP A 54 6.55 6.16 14.02
CA ASP A 54 6.77 7.15 15.08
C ASP A 54 7.48 8.40 14.56
N THR A 55 8.49 8.23 13.71
CA THR A 55 9.24 9.34 13.10
C THR A 55 8.36 10.18 12.16
N CYS A 56 7.51 9.53 11.37
CA CYS A 56 6.57 10.21 10.49
C CYS A 56 5.54 11.03 11.28
N LEU A 57 4.96 10.43 12.33
CA LEU A 57 4.00 11.13 13.21
C LEU A 57 4.64 12.33 13.92
N GLN A 58 5.88 12.21 14.39
CA GLN A 58 6.62 13.33 14.98
C GLN A 58 6.85 14.47 13.97
N SER A 59 7.13 14.12 12.72
CA SER A 59 7.31 15.11 11.65
C SER A 59 5.99 15.84 11.34
N GLU A 60 4.87 15.12 11.31
CA GLU A 60 3.54 15.71 11.10
C GLU A 60 3.15 16.66 12.23
N LEU A 61 3.40 16.29 13.49
CA LEU A 61 3.17 17.17 14.65
C LEU A 61 4.06 18.42 14.61
N GLN A 62 5.30 18.32 14.14
CA GLN A 62 6.18 19.49 14.00
C GLN A 62 5.72 20.46 12.90
N ASN A 63 5.06 19.95 11.85
CA ASN A 63 4.51 20.79 10.78
C ASN A 63 3.27 21.59 11.23
N ASP A 64 2.47 21.05 12.16
CA ASP A 64 1.24 21.70 12.65
C ASP A 64 1.53 22.87 13.61
N VAL A 65 2.68 22.85 14.31
CA VAL A 65 3.11 23.90 15.25
C VAL A 65 3.65 25.16 14.53
N GLY A 66 3.71 25.16 13.21
CA GLY A 66 4.31 26.22 12.39
C GLY A 66 3.41 27.40 11.99
N LEU A 67 2.14 27.47 12.42
CA LEU A 67 1.27 28.61 12.11
C LEU A 67 1.42 29.73 13.17
N PRO A 68 1.97 30.92 12.84
CA PRO A 68 2.04 32.02 13.80
C PRO A 68 0.64 32.64 13.97
N THR A 69 0.16 32.70 15.21
CA THR A 69 -0.98 33.54 15.64
C THR A 69 -0.62 35.01 15.67
#